data_AF-X1NV25-F1
#
_entry.id   AF-X1NV25-F1
#
_cell.length_a   1.000
_cell.length_b   1.000
_cell.length_c   1.000
_cell.angle_alpha   90.00
_cell.angle_beta   90.00
_cell.angle_gamma   90.00
#
_symmetry.space_group_name_H-M   'P 1'
#
loop_
_entity.id
_entity.type
_entity.pdbx_description
1 polymer ?
#
loop_
_entity_poly.entity_id
_entity_poly.type
_entity_poly.pdbx_seq_one_letter_code
_entity_poly.pdbx_strand_id
1 'polypeptide(L)' 'YHKIDIVVCTVGKHEEFNAFKTSLEDWERMIKINLTSTFLTCMKAAEVMKKQKFGKIITISSKMGIVGAYGS' A
#
# COMPACT_ATOMS: atom_id res chain seq x y z
N TYR A 1 16.87 -1.37 -19.84
CA TYR A 1 15.98 -2.18 -18.99
C TYR A 1 14.54 -1.81 -19.34
N HIS A 2 13.79 -2.69 -20.01
CA HIS A 2 12.42 -2.37 -20.49
C HIS A 2 11.36 -3.38 -20.05
N LYS A 3 11.75 -4.31 -19.15
CA LYS A 3 10.89 -5.38 -18.69
C LYS A 3 10.69 -5.36 -17.19
N ILE A 4 9.45 -5.45 -16.73
CA ILE A 4 9.09 -5.66 -15.33
C ILE A 4 8.19 -6.91 -15.24
N ASP A 5 8.70 -7.98 -14.66
CA ASP A 5 7.95 -9.24 -14.50
C ASP A 5 7.15 -9.29 -13.20
N ILE A 6 7.75 -8.83 -12.10
CA ILE A 6 7.15 -8.88 -10.76
C ILE A 6 7.45 -7.56 -10.03
N VAL A 7 6.43 -7.03 -9.36
CA VAL A 7 6.57 -5.95 -8.37
C VAL A 7 5.96 -6.42 -7.06
N VAL A 8 6.65 -6.16 -5.95
CA VAL A 8 6.15 -6.42 -4.61
C VAL A 8 6.06 -5.08 -3.87
N CYS A 9 4.85 -4.70 -3.47
CA CYS A 9 4.61 -3.48 -2.69
C CYS A 9 4.81 -3.82 -1.21
N THR A 10 6.05 -3.65 -0.72
CA THR A 10 6.45 -4.01 0.65
C THR A 10 6.39 -2.86 1.65
N VAL A 11 6.23 -1.63 1.18
CA VAL A 11 6.22 -0.45 2.04
C VAL A 11 4.96 -0.47 2.89
N GLY A 12 5.15 -0.55 4.20
CA GLY A 12 4.10 -0.43 5.19
C GLY A 12 4.66 0.10 6.50
N LYS A 13 3.93 0.99 7.16
CA LYS A 13 4.22 1.47 8.51
C LYS A 13 3.05 1.10 9.40
N HIS A 14 3.37 0.55 10.57
CA HIS A 14 2.43 0.38 11.65
C HIS A 14 2.64 1.49 12.69
N GLU A 15 1.57 2.17 13.06
CA GLU A 15 1.53 3.11 14.18
C GLU A 15 0.26 2.81 14.96
N GLU A 16 0.33 2.95 16.28
CA GLU A 16 -0.84 2.84 17.14
C GLU A 16 -1.82 3.96 16.81
N PHE A 17 -3.09 3.58 16.66
CA PHE A 17 -4.14 4.49 16.27
C PHE A 17 -5.19 4.56 17.36
N ASN A 18 -5.37 5.75 17.93
CA ASN A 18 -6.45 6.03 18.86
C ASN A 18 -7.43 6.98 18.17
N ALA A 19 -8.67 6.53 17.96
CA ALA A 19 -9.67 7.29 17.21
C ALA A 19 -9.95 8.70 17.77
N PHE A 20 -9.71 8.91 19.07
CA PHE A 20 -9.94 10.20 19.73
C PHE A 20 -8.70 11.09 19.81
N LYS A 21 -7.50 10.54 19.62
CA LYS A 21 -6.24 11.28 19.77
C LYS A 21 -5.51 11.49 18.45
N THR A 22 -5.80 10.69 17.44
CA THR A 22 -5.03 10.75 16.20
C THR A 22 -5.39 11.99 15.41
N SER A 23 -4.37 12.78 15.08
CA SER A 23 -4.54 13.97 14.26
C SER A 23 -4.91 13.60 12.82
N LEU A 24 -5.56 14.52 12.11
CA LEU A 24 -5.83 14.35 10.69
C LEU A 24 -4.52 14.20 9.88
N GLU A 25 -3.49 14.96 10.25
CA GLU A 25 -2.18 14.91 9.59
C GLU A 25 -1.53 13.52 9.72
N ASP A 26 -1.56 12.93 10.92
CA ASP A 26 -1.03 11.59 11.14
C ASP A 26 -1.84 10.51 10.41
N TRP A 27 -3.17 10.65 10.40
CA TRP A 27 -4.04 9.78 9.59
C TRP A 27 -3.65 9.82 8.11
N GLU A 28 -3.56 11.02 7.53
CA GLU A 28 -3.24 11.21 6.13
C GLU A 28 -1.83 10.70 5.79
N ARG A 29 -0.86 10.92 6.68
CA ARG A 29 0.50 10.39 6.54
C ARG A 29 0.48 8.86 6.48
N MET A 30 -0.28 8.20 7.35
CA MET A 30 -0.41 6.75 7.38
C MET A 30 -1.10 6.19 6.13
N ILE A 31 -2.17 6.83 5.67
CA ILE A 31 -2.84 6.47 4.41
C ILE A 31 -1.90 6.65 3.22
N LYS A 32 -1.15 7.75 3.18
CA LYS A 32 -0.18 8.04 2.11
C LYS A 32 0.89 6.96 2.01
N ILE A 33 1.41 6.51 3.15
CA ILE A 33 2.45 5.46 3.22
C ILE A 33 1.87 4.09 2.87
N ASN A 34 0.77 3.66 3.48
CA ASN A 34 0.29 2.28 3.38
C ASN A 34 -0.54 2.01 2.12
N LEU A 35 -1.34 2.98 1.69
CA LEU A 35 -2.35 2.79 0.65
C LEU A 35 -2.01 3.57 -0.62
N THR A 36 -1.78 4.87 -0.51
CA THR A 36 -1.52 5.72 -1.68
C THR A 36 -0.22 5.32 -2.38
N SER A 37 0.84 5.02 -1.63
CA SER A 37 2.11 4.56 -2.23
C SER A 37 1.91 3.26 -3.03
N THR A 38 1.24 2.27 -2.44
CA THR A 38 0.89 1.00 -3.08
C THR A 38 0.09 1.23 -4.36
N PHE A 39 -0.93 2.08 -4.32
CA PHE A 39 -1.74 2.42 -5.50
C PHE A 39 -0.89 3.00 -6.63
N LEU A 40 -0.05 4.00 -6.32
CA LEU A 40 0.80 4.66 -7.32
C LEU A 40 1.82 3.68 -7.92
N THR A 41 2.43 2.82 -7.09
CA THR A 41 3.34 1.77 -7.55
C THR A 41 2.61 0.78 -8.47
N CYS A 42 1.42 0.33 -8.10
CA CYS A 42 0.60 -0.56 -8.92
C CYS A 42 0.28 0.08 -10.28
N MET A 43 -0.13 1.35 -10.30
CA MET A 43 -0.45 2.06 -11.54
C MET A 43 0.75 2.14 -12.47
N LYS A 44 1.93 2.47 -11.94
CA LYS A 44 3.16 2.56 -12.75
C LYS A 44 3.67 1.21 -13.22
N ALA A 45 3.58 0.18 -12.40
CA ALA A 45 3.90 -1.19 -12.83
C ALA A 45 2.93 -1.66 -13.94
N ALA A 46 1.63 -1.39 -13.78
CA ALA A 46 0.60 -1.78 -14.73
C ALA A 46 0.77 -1.11 -16.10
N GLU A 47 1.22 0.15 -16.17
CA GLU A 47 1.54 0.84 -17.44
C GLU A 47 2.56 0.06 -18.28
N VAL A 48 3.60 -0.50 -17.63
CA VAL A 48 4.63 -1.32 -18.29
C VAL A 48 4.09 -2.71 -18.62
N MET A 49 3.46 -3.37 -17.65
CA MET A 49 2.94 -4.74 -17.80
C MET A 49 1.86 -4.84 -18.88
N LYS A 50 1.04 -3.79 -19.06
CA LYS A 50 0.04 -3.71 -20.12
C LYS A 50 0.67 -3.79 -21.52
N LYS A 51 1.78 -3.08 -21.75
CA LYS A 51 2.50 -3.13 -23.04
C LYS A 51 3.15 -4.49 -23.27
N GLN A 52 3.64 -5.11 -22.21
CA GLN A 52 4.26 -6.44 -22.23
C GLN A 52 3.26 -7.59 -22.36
N LYS A 53 1.97 -7.34 -22.08
CA LYS A 53 0.92 -8.37 -21.91
C LYS A 53 1.26 -9.41 -20.83
N PHE A 54 2.14 -9.06 -19.89
CA PHE A 54 2.58 -9.92 -18.80
C PHE A 54 3.08 -9.08 -17.62
N GLY A 55 2.78 -9.58 -16.42
CA GLY A 55 3.38 -9.15 -15.16
C GLY A 55 2.52 -9.54 -13.97
N LYS A 56 3.12 -9.51 -12.77
CA LYS A 56 2.44 -9.79 -11.51
C LYS A 56 2.74 -8.69 -10.49
N ILE A 57 1.71 -8.24 -9.78
CA ILE A 57 1.83 -7.28 -8.69
C ILE A 57 1.37 -7.97 -7.41
N ILE A 58 2.21 -7.96 -6.39
CA ILE A 58 1.93 -8.55 -5.07
C ILE A 58 1.86 -7.41 -4.06
N THR A 59 0.71 -7.23 -3.42
CA THR A 59 0.53 -6.28 -2.32
C THR A 59 0.56 -7.00 -0.98
N ILE A 60 1.07 -6.33 0.04
CA ILE A 60 1.08 -6.85 1.41
C ILE A 60 -0.04 -6.15 2.18
N SER A 61 -0.92 -6.96 2.78
CA SER A 61 -1.97 -6.50 3.68
C SER A 61 -1.79 -7.15 5.05
N SER A 62 -2.64 -6.79 6.01
CA SER A 62 -2.64 -7.38 7.35
C SER A 62 -4.02 -7.96 7.68
N LYS A 63 -4.07 -8.91 8.61
CA LYS A 63 -5.34 -9.42 9.19
C LYS A 63 -6.20 -8.27 9.72
N MET A 64 -5.56 -7.24 10.25
CA MET A 64 -6.21 -6.05 10.80
C MET A 64 -7.03 -5.28 9.77
N GLY A 65 -6.65 -5.32 8.49
CA GLY A 65 -7.44 -4.73 7.41
C GLY A 65 -8.76 -5.45 7.13
N ILE A 66 -8.94 -6.66 7.66
CA ILE A 66 -10.16 -7.47 7.48
C ILE A 66 -11.02 -7.41 8.74
N VAL A 67 -10.43 -7.61 9.92
CA VAL A 67 -11.17 -7.78 11.18
C VAL A 67 -11.15 -6.54 12.08
N GLY A 68 -10.36 -5.51 11.74
CA GLY A 68 -10.15 -4.33 12.58
C GLY A 68 -9.23 -4.59 13.78
N ALA A 69 -8.76 -3.51 14.39
CA ALA A 69 -7.97 -3.51 15.63
C ALA A 69 -8.73 -2.78 16.73
N TYR A 70 -8.48 -3.17 17.98
CA TYR A 70 -8.62 -2.25 19.09
C TYR A 70 -7.27 -1.54 19.28
N GLY A 71 -7.26 -0.21 19.22
CA GLY A 71 -6.08 0.59 19.57
C GLY A 71 -6.04 0.81 21.08
N SER A 72 -4.86 0.62 21.69
CA SER A 72 -4.59 0.94 23.10
C SER A 72 -4.70 2.44 23.42
#